data_AF-A0A9X1RP04-F1
#
_entry.id   AF-A0A9X1RP04-F1
#
_cell.length_a   1.000
_cell.length_b   1.000
_cell.length_c   1.000
_cell.angle_alpha   90.00
_cell.angle_beta   90.00
_cell.angle_gamma   90.00
#
_symmetry.space_group_name_H-M   'P 1'
#
loop_
_entity.id
_entity.type
_entity.pdbx_description
1 polymer ?
#
loop_
_entity_poly.entity_id
_entity_poly.type
_entity_poly.pdbx_seq_one_letter_code
_entity_poly.pdbx_strand_id
1 'polypeptide(L)'
;MSQPQDKAHETGTAQLTLLRGADLVASPWKNGGGVTREIALAHLPGAVPGAAPGEFAWRVSVADVAQAGPFSRFEGVARTLVLLEGAGMVLAETSAESGAHVHTHTLTRALDVARFDGEAPIDARLVDGPTRDFNLMVRRGAARATFEVWRDGNVARRIEADTVLLYCAQGVAKVRVNGAEPTALAAGDTLRIDTAGAADSARAVRIETQGEGALLAIALDVVSAHADREHSRT
;
A
#
# COMPACT_ATOMS: atom_id res chain seq x y z
N MET A 1 -41.01 31.27 1.02
CA MET A 1 -41.02 30.39 -0.17
C MET A 1 -39.59 30.22 -0.64
N SER A 2 -39.13 28.97 -0.68
CA SER A 2 -37.76 28.54 -0.86
C SER A 2 -37.13 28.97 -2.19
N GLN A 3 -35.84 29.31 -2.15
CA GLN A 3 -34.91 28.97 -3.23
C GLN A 3 -33.94 27.90 -2.69
N PRO A 4 -33.86 26.71 -3.28
CA PRO A 4 -32.71 25.84 -3.08
C PRO A 4 -31.61 26.30 -4.03
N GLN A 5 -30.49 26.79 -3.49
CA GLN A 5 -29.28 27.02 -4.28
C GLN A 5 -28.53 25.70 -4.47
N ASP A 6 -28.25 25.42 -5.74
CA ASP A 6 -27.35 24.46 -6.37
C ASP A 6 -26.60 23.44 -5.48
N LYS A 7 -27.00 22.17 -5.62
CA LYS A 7 -26.08 21.04 -5.49
C LYS A 7 -25.42 20.76 -6.83
N ALA A 8 -24.26 21.36 -7.06
CA ALA A 8 -23.27 20.85 -7.99
C ALA A 8 -22.03 20.44 -7.18
N HIS A 9 -21.91 19.16 -6.86
CA HIS A 9 -20.63 18.55 -6.54
C HIS A 9 -20.22 17.78 -7.78
N GLU A 10 -19.44 18.43 -8.64
CA GLU A 10 -18.74 17.76 -9.73
C GLU A 10 -17.76 16.76 -9.12
N THR A 11 -18.14 15.49 -9.20
CA THR A 11 -17.33 14.34 -8.84
C THR A 11 -16.30 14.12 -9.93
N GLY A 12 -15.01 14.22 -9.59
CA GLY A 12 -13.93 13.77 -10.47
C GLY A 12 -14.15 12.32 -10.89
N THR A 13 -13.91 12.00 -12.16
CA THR A 13 -14.04 10.64 -12.67
C THR A 13 -12.91 9.78 -12.08
N ALA A 14 -13.24 8.84 -11.20
CA ALA A 14 -12.30 7.87 -10.64
C ALA A 14 -12.62 6.48 -11.20
N GLN A 15 -11.59 5.76 -11.67
CA GLN A 15 -11.71 4.37 -12.10
C GLN A 15 -11.58 3.45 -10.89
N LEU A 16 -12.57 2.59 -10.68
CA LEU A 16 -12.60 1.63 -9.59
C LEU A 16 -12.27 0.23 -10.11
N THR A 17 -11.32 -0.45 -9.47
CA THR A 17 -10.97 -1.85 -9.76
C THR A 17 -10.99 -2.65 -8.47
N LEU A 18 -11.82 -3.69 -8.40
CA LEU A 18 -11.85 -4.62 -7.28
C LEU A 18 -10.87 -5.77 -7.55
N LEU A 19 -9.83 -5.86 -6.73
CA LEU A 19 -8.85 -6.94 -6.76
C LEU A 19 -9.20 -7.94 -5.66
N ARG A 20 -9.60 -9.15 -6.05
CA ARG A 20 -9.93 -10.20 -5.09
C ARG A 20 -8.66 -10.84 -4.55
N GLY A 21 -8.56 -10.94 -3.23
CA GLY A 21 -7.39 -11.57 -2.59
C GLY A 21 -7.19 -13.03 -3.02
N ALA A 22 -8.30 -13.74 -3.25
CA ALA A 22 -8.32 -15.14 -3.69
C ALA A 22 -7.77 -15.34 -5.12
N ASP A 23 -7.79 -14.30 -5.95
CA ASP A 23 -7.36 -14.38 -7.35
C ASP A 23 -5.87 -14.00 -7.53
N LEU A 24 -5.20 -13.56 -6.46
CA LEU A 24 -3.80 -13.15 -6.53
C LEU A 24 -2.88 -14.34 -6.73
N VAL A 25 -2.00 -14.23 -7.74
CA VAL A 25 -1.05 -15.29 -8.10
C VAL A 25 0.08 -15.37 -7.06
N ALA A 26 0.25 -16.56 -6.48
CA ALA A 26 1.34 -16.83 -5.56
C ALA A 26 2.66 -17.05 -6.30
N SER A 27 3.69 -16.30 -5.90
CA SER A 27 5.07 -16.42 -6.38
C SER A 27 5.96 -16.95 -5.25
N PRO A 28 6.37 -18.23 -5.29
CA PRO A 28 7.27 -18.79 -4.28
C PRO A 28 8.63 -18.13 -4.25
N TRP A 29 9.18 -17.96 -3.05
CA TRP A 29 10.53 -17.44 -2.88
C TRP A 29 11.57 -18.50 -3.27
N LYS A 30 12.69 -18.07 -3.85
CA LYS A 30 13.78 -18.97 -4.28
C LYS A 30 14.35 -19.81 -3.13
N ASN A 31 14.34 -19.28 -1.91
CA ASN A 31 14.83 -19.97 -0.71
C ASN A 31 13.78 -20.90 -0.06
N GLY A 32 12.55 -20.97 -0.60
CA GLY A 32 11.46 -21.77 -0.03
C GLY A 32 10.92 -21.23 1.30
N GLY A 33 11.33 -20.04 1.75
CA GLY A 33 10.96 -19.46 3.03
C GLY A 33 9.56 -18.84 3.08
N GLY A 34 8.87 -18.79 1.94
CA GLY A 34 7.56 -18.15 1.83
C GLY A 34 7.07 -18.00 0.40
N VAL A 35 5.95 -17.31 0.26
CA VAL A 35 5.34 -16.94 -1.01
C VAL A 35 4.91 -15.47 -0.97
N THR A 36 4.98 -14.78 -2.10
CA THR A 36 4.43 -13.42 -2.25
C THR A 36 3.30 -13.43 -3.26
N ARG A 37 2.21 -12.75 -2.92
CA ARG A 37 1.09 -12.41 -3.82
C ARG A 37 1.12 -10.91 -4.04
N GLU A 38 1.36 -10.51 -5.27
CA GLU A 38 1.37 -9.10 -5.64
C GLU A 38 -0.07 -8.61 -5.80
N ILE A 39 -0.40 -7.49 -5.16
CA ILE A 39 -1.72 -6.85 -5.29
C ILE A 39 -1.70 -5.89 -6.47
N ALA A 40 -0.75 -4.96 -6.45
CA ALA A 40 -0.60 -3.94 -7.47
C ALA A 40 0.82 -3.34 -7.43
N LEU A 41 1.24 -2.79 -8.55
CA LEU A 41 2.46 -1.98 -8.64
C LEU A 41 2.28 -0.87 -9.69
N ALA A 42 3.06 0.19 -9.56
CA ALA A 42 3.32 1.12 -10.65
C ALA A 42 4.79 1.04 -11.05
N HIS A 43 5.04 0.97 -12.35
CA HIS A 43 6.38 0.99 -12.89
C HIS A 43 6.99 2.40 -12.82
N LEU A 44 8.31 2.47 -12.96
CA LEU A 44 8.98 3.75 -13.15
C LEU A 44 8.55 4.41 -14.47
N PRO A 45 8.49 5.74 -14.55
CA PRO A 45 8.26 6.44 -15.81
C PRO A 45 9.28 6.00 -16.87
N GLY A 46 8.78 5.55 -18.03
CA GLY A 46 9.63 5.07 -19.14
C GLY A 46 10.15 3.64 -19.01
N ALA A 47 9.70 2.88 -18.00
CA ALA A 47 10.01 1.46 -17.90
C ALA A 47 9.43 0.67 -19.08
N VAL A 48 10.15 -0.35 -19.52
CA VAL A 48 9.75 -1.23 -20.62
C VAL A 48 8.99 -2.43 -20.04
N PRO A 49 7.95 -2.96 -20.72
CA PRO A 49 7.30 -4.20 -20.31
C PRO A 49 8.30 -5.35 -20.12
N GLY A 50 8.19 -6.09 -19.01
CA GLY A 50 9.13 -7.17 -18.67
C GLY A 50 10.36 -6.73 -17.88
N ALA A 51 10.34 -5.52 -17.33
CA ALA A 51 11.38 -4.97 -16.45
C ALA A 51 11.77 -5.92 -15.29
N ALA A 52 13.03 -5.81 -14.85
CA ALA A 52 13.58 -6.67 -13.81
C ALA A 52 12.83 -6.53 -12.46
N PRO A 53 12.82 -7.58 -11.61
CA PRO A 53 12.31 -7.47 -10.25
C PRO A 53 12.98 -6.31 -9.50
N GLY A 54 12.24 -5.22 -9.26
CA GLY A 54 12.77 -4.01 -8.63
C GLY A 54 12.50 -2.70 -9.38
N GLU A 55 12.11 -2.75 -10.65
CA GLU A 55 11.77 -1.56 -11.44
C GLU A 55 10.33 -1.10 -11.24
N PHE A 56 10.05 -0.62 -10.03
CA PHE A 56 8.77 -0.03 -9.65
C PHE A 56 8.97 1.32 -8.94
N ALA A 57 8.00 2.20 -9.12
CA ALA A 57 7.84 3.42 -8.33
C ALA A 57 7.22 3.07 -6.97
N TRP A 58 6.20 2.20 -6.96
CA TRP A 58 5.66 1.58 -5.76
C TRP A 58 5.14 0.17 -6.04
N ARG A 59 5.11 -0.67 -5.01
CA ARG A 59 4.61 -2.05 -5.06
C ARG A 59 3.90 -2.38 -3.75
N VAL A 60 2.74 -3.03 -3.87
CA VAL A 60 1.94 -3.52 -2.75
C VAL A 60 1.71 -5.01 -2.91
N SER A 61 1.92 -5.75 -1.82
CA SER A 61 1.87 -7.21 -1.82
C SER A 61 1.49 -7.78 -0.46
N VAL A 62 1.09 -9.05 -0.44
CA VAL A 62 0.93 -9.86 0.76
C VAL A 62 1.89 -11.03 0.69
N ALA A 63 2.56 -11.35 1.79
CA ALA A 63 3.45 -12.48 1.89
C ALA A 63 2.98 -13.47 2.97
N ASP A 64 3.06 -14.77 2.67
CA ASP A 64 3.09 -15.80 3.70
C ASP A 64 4.57 -16.11 3.98
N VAL A 65 5.00 -15.90 5.22
CA VAL A 65 6.36 -16.17 5.69
C VAL A 65 6.33 -17.47 6.48
N ALA A 66 6.86 -18.53 5.86
CA ALA A 66 6.86 -19.87 6.43
C ALA A 66 8.11 -20.15 7.27
N GLN A 67 9.22 -19.48 6.96
CA GLN A 67 10.50 -19.70 7.63
C GLN A 67 11.15 -18.35 8.00
N ALA A 68 11.80 -18.34 9.17
CA ALA A 68 12.66 -17.25 9.60
C ALA A 68 13.85 -17.06 8.63
N GLY A 69 14.41 -15.86 8.59
CA GLY A 69 15.62 -15.57 7.83
C GLY A 69 15.68 -14.16 7.26
N PRO A 70 16.71 -13.90 6.43
CA PRO A 70 16.98 -12.56 5.94
C PRO A 70 15.96 -12.12 4.91
N PHE A 71 15.60 -10.85 4.97
CA PHE A 71 14.77 -10.20 3.96
C PHE A 71 15.63 -9.76 2.76
N SER A 72 15.02 -9.76 1.58
CA SER A 72 15.65 -9.20 0.39
C SER A 72 15.83 -7.68 0.53
N ARG A 73 17.01 -7.19 0.11
CA ARG A 73 17.36 -5.77 0.14
C ARG A 73 16.88 -5.07 -1.14
N PHE A 74 16.40 -3.85 -0.99
CA PHE A 74 15.89 -3.00 -2.07
C PHE A 74 16.41 -1.58 -1.91
N GLU A 75 17.49 -1.27 -2.63
CA GLU A 75 18.12 0.05 -2.60
C GLU A 75 17.15 1.18 -2.93
N GLY A 76 17.16 2.22 -2.09
CA GLY A 76 16.36 3.43 -2.30
C GLY A 76 14.85 3.24 -2.10
N VAL A 77 14.41 2.14 -1.49
CA VAL A 77 12.99 1.83 -1.27
C VAL A 77 12.64 1.96 0.20
N ALA A 78 11.62 2.74 0.54
CA ALA A 78 11.03 2.72 1.88
C ALA A 78 10.04 1.55 1.99
N ARG A 79 10.11 0.78 3.08
CA ARG A 79 9.19 -0.34 3.34
C ARG A 79 8.30 -0.06 4.54
N THR A 80 7.01 -0.34 4.38
CA THR A 80 6.04 -0.42 5.47
C THR A 80 5.46 -1.83 5.47
N LEU A 81 5.74 -2.58 6.53
CA LEU A 81 5.28 -3.95 6.70
C LEU A 81 4.25 -4.00 7.82
N VAL A 82 3.19 -4.77 7.62
CA VAL A 82 2.06 -4.85 8.55
C VAL A 82 1.76 -6.32 8.81
N LEU A 83 1.80 -6.73 10.07
CA LEU A 83 1.40 -8.10 10.42
C LEU A 83 -0.10 -8.27 10.21
N LEU A 84 -0.51 -9.28 9.45
CA LEU A 84 -1.92 -9.59 9.20
C LEU A 84 -2.38 -10.79 10.04
N GLU A 85 -1.60 -11.87 10.03
CA GLU A 85 -1.93 -13.13 10.71
C GLU A 85 -0.67 -13.81 11.28
N GLY A 86 -0.88 -14.69 12.25
CA GLY A 86 0.18 -15.44 12.94
C GLY A 86 0.52 -14.87 14.32
N ALA A 87 1.30 -15.62 15.10
CA ALA A 87 1.65 -15.25 16.48
C ALA A 87 2.64 -14.06 16.57
N GLY A 88 3.27 -13.71 15.46
CA GLY A 88 4.12 -12.53 15.34
C GLY A 88 5.46 -12.81 14.69
N MET A 89 6.14 -11.72 14.34
CA MET A 89 7.50 -11.70 13.83
C MET A 89 8.31 -10.59 14.50
N VAL A 90 9.60 -10.83 14.66
CA VAL A 90 10.57 -9.86 15.15
C VAL A 90 11.59 -9.63 14.04
N LEU A 91 11.78 -8.37 13.64
CA LEU A 91 12.73 -7.97 12.62
C LEU A 91 13.93 -7.31 13.29
N ALA A 92 15.10 -7.94 13.18
CA ALA A 92 16.36 -7.38 13.64
C ALA A 92 17.02 -6.59 12.51
N GLU A 93 17.15 -5.28 12.71
CA GLU A 93 17.85 -4.37 11.81
C GLU A 93 19.29 -4.15 12.27
N THR A 94 20.24 -4.24 11.35
CA THR A 94 21.66 -4.02 11.62
C THR A 94 22.29 -3.03 10.65
N SER A 95 23.40 -2.40 11.03
CA SER A 95 24.16 -1.50 10.16
C SER A 95 24.85 -2.32 9.06
N ALA A 96 24.73 -1.86 7.81
CA ALA A 96 25.38 -2.50 6.69
C ALA A 96 26.91 -2.43 6.76
N GLU A 97 27.46 -1.36 7.38
CA GLU A 97 28.89 -1.14 7.49
C GLU A 97 29.53 -1.92 8.64
N SER A 98 28.89 -1.90 9.81
CA SER A 98 29.48 -2.41 11.05
C SER A 98 28.90 -3.76 11.52
N GLY A 99 27.74 -4.16 10.98
CA GLY A 99 26.96 -5.30 11.48
C GLY A 99 26.34 -5.08 12.86
N ALA A 100 26.50 -3.89 13.46
CA ALA A 100 25.96 -3.58 14.77
C ALA A 100 24.43 -3.50 14.74
N HIS A 101 23.80 -3.86 15.87
CA HIS A 101 22.35 -3.71 16.04
C HIS A 101 21.93 -2.25 15.89
N VAL A 102 20.89 -2.00 15.09
CA VAL A 102 20.29 -0.66 14.88
C VAL A 102 18.94 -0.59 15.58
N HIS A 103 18.03 -1.52 15.25
CA HIS A 103 16.67 -1.50 15.76
C HIS A 103 16.03 -2.90 15.77
N THR A 104 15.07 -3.12 16.67
CA THR A 104 14.24 -4.33 16.68
C THR A 104 12.78 -3.95 16.47
N HIS A 105 12.21 -4.29 15.31
CA HIS A 105 10.78 -4.12 15.07
C HIS A 105 10.05 -5.36 15.61
N THR A 106 9.15 -5.19 16.57
CA THR A 106 8.37 -6.30 17.16
C THR A 106 6.92 -6.20 16.71
N LEU A 107 6.46 -7.21 15.96
CA LEU A 107 5.10 -7.29 15.44
C LEU A 107 4.43 -8.53 16.06
N THR A 108 3.58 -8.35 17.06
CA THR A 108 2.94 -9.46 17.80
C THR A 108 1.43 -9.37 17.82
N ARG A 109 0.86 -8.28 17.29
CA ARG A 109 -0.58 -8.09 17.14
C ARG A 109 -0.92 -7.78 15.69
N ALA A 110 -2.09 -8.24 15.27
CA ALA A 110 -2.60 -7.91 13.96
C ALA A 110 -2.66 -6.38 13.79
N LEU A 111 -2.12 -5.92 12.67
CA LEU A 111 -1.96 -4.53 12.27
C LEU A 111 -0.87 -3.75 13.01
N ASP A 112 0.03 -4.44 13.74
CA ASP A 112 1.32 -3.86 14.10
C ASP A 112 2.10 -3.51 12.82
N VAL A 113 2.81 -2.38 12.84
CA VAL A 113 3.49 -1.80 11.68
C VAL A 113 4.97 -1.64 11.94
N ALA A 114 5.81 -2.18 11.05
CA ALA A 114 7.24 -1.91 10.96
C ALA A 114 7.52 -0.98 9.78
N ARG A 115 8.40 0.00 9.97
CA ARG A 115 8.89 0.89 8.91
C ARG A 115 10.40 0.90 8.91
N PHE A 116 11.00 0.59 7.78
CA PHE A 116 12.45 0.50 7.63
C PHE A 116 12.87 0.77 6.19
N ASP A 117 14.15 1.11 6.02
CA ASP A 117 14.75 1.30 4.72
C ASP A 117 15.01 -0.05 4.05
N GLY A 118 14.68 -0.16 2.76
CA GLY A 118 14.74 -1.40 2.00
C GLY A 118 16.17 -1.91 1.83
N GLU A 119 17.16 -1.03 1.85
CA GLU A 119 18.58 -1.37 1.88
C GLU A 119 19.06 -1.85 3.25
N ALA A 120 18.32 -1.65 4.33
CA ALA A 120 18.74 -2.09 5.65
C ALA A 120 18.81 -3.63 5.71
N PRO A 121 19.91 -4.23 6.20
CA PRO A 121 19.94 -5.64 6.55
C PRO A 121 18.88 -5.94 7.62
N ILE A 122 17.93 -6.81 7.27
CA ILE A 122 16.84 -7.25 8.15
C ILE A 122 16.88 -8.78 8.23
N ASP A 123 16.94 -9.31 9.45
CA ASP A 123 16.74 -10.73 9.74
C ASP A 123 15.45 -10.93 10.52
N ALA A 124 14.56 -11.78 10.01
CA ALA A 124 13.25 -12.02 10.60
C ALA A 124 13.25 -13.30 11.43
N ARG A 125 12.76 -13.22 12.67
CA ARG A 125 12.47 -14.37 13.52
C ARG A 125 10.98 -14.47 13.75
N LEU A 126 10.42 -15.66 13.55
CA LEU A 126 9.01 -15.93 13.83
C LEU A 126 8.82 -16.24 15.32
N VAL A 127 7.74 -15.72 15.91
CA VAL A 127 7.44 -15.92 17.32
C VAL A 127 6.97 -17.36 17.56
N ASP A 128 5.92 -17.78 16.86
CA ASP A 128 5.38 -19.14 16.90
C ASP A 128 4.66 -19.44 15.57
N GLY A 129 5.35 -20.20 14.70
CA GLY A 129 4.83 -20.62 13.41
C GLY A 129 4.81 -19.54 12.31
N PRO A 130 4.19 -19.86 11.16
CA PRO A 130 4.15 -18.98 10.00
C PRO A 130 3.33 -17.72 10.26
N THR A 131 3.65 -16.66 9.53
CA THR A 131 2.93 -15.39 9.57
C THR A 131 2.47 -14.96 8.19
N ARG A 132 1.47 -14.10 8.14
CA ARG A 132 1.10 -13.36 6.93
C ARG A 132 1.32 -11.87 7.17
N ASP A 133 1.94 -11.20 6.22
CA ASP A 133 2.14 -9.76 6.27
C ASP A 133 1.70 -9.05 4.98
N PHE A 134 1.34 -7.78 5.12
CA PHE A 134 1.18 -6.84 4.02
C PHE A 134 2.46 -6.01 3.90
N ASN A 135 2.90 -5.77 2.68
CA ASN A 135 4.14 -5.05 2.40
C ASN A 135 3.89 -3.97 1.34
N LEU A 136 4.05 -2.71 1.77
CA LEU A 136 4.11 -1.52 0.92
C LEU A 136 5.58 -1.15 0.71
N MET A 137 5.97 -1.03 -0.55
CA MET A 137 7.31 -0.65 -0.98
C MET A 137 7.22 0.59 -1.86
N VAL A 138 7.92 1.66 -1.51
CA VAL A 138 7.88 2.95 -2.21
C VAL A 138 9.29 3.40 -2.55
N ARG A 139 9.59 3.59 -3.83
CA ARG A 139 10.91 4.06 -4.27
C ARG A 139 11.04 5.55 -4.02
N ARG A 140 11.99 5.92 -3.16
CA ARG A 140 12.32 7.32 -2.85
C ARG A 140 12.72 8.05 -4.13
N GLY A 141 12.20 9.25 -4.31
CA GLY A 141 12.42 10.07 -5.51
C GLY A 141 11.54 9.71 -6.72
N ALA A 142 10.86 8.56 -6.72
CA ALA A 142 9.99 8.14 -7.82
C ALA A 142 8.49 8.07 -7.43
N ALA A 143 8.18 7.91 -6.14
CA ALA A 143 6.81 7.95 -5.64
C ALA A 143 6.73 8.52 -4.23
N ARG A 144 5.52 8.92 -3.85
CA ARG A 144 5.13 9.28 -2.47
C ARG A 144 3.95 8.41 -2.05
N ALA A 145 3.87 8.11 -0.76
CA ALA A 145 2.75 7.38 -0.20
C ALA A 145 2.37 7.92 1.18
N THR A 146 1.08 7.96 1.47
CA THR A 146 0.57 7.96 2.84
C THR A 146 0.06 6.56 3.19
N PHE A 147 0.08 6.22 4.48
CA PHE A 147 -0.41 4.94 4.98
C PHE A 147 -1.17 5.17 6.28
N GLU A 148 -2.41 4.71 6.32
CA GLU A 148 -3.28 4.78 7.50
C GLU A 148 -4.01 3.46 7.70
N VAL A 149 -4.32 3.14 8.97
CA VAL A 149 -5.21 2.03 9.33
C VAL A 149 -6.56 2.62 9.71
N TRP A 150 -7.61 2.34 8.94
CA TRP A 150 -8.96 2.78 9.25
C TRP A 150 -9.74 1.66 9.91
N ARG A 151 -10.25 1.93 11.12
CA ARG A 151 -11.14 1.03 11.87
C ARG A 151 -12.55 1.61 12.07
N ASP A 152 -12.69 2.92 11.86
CA ASP A 152 -13.95 3.62 12.06
C ASP A 152 -14.82 3.53 10.81
N GLY A 153 -15.81 2.65 10.86
CA GLY A 153 -16.94 2.68 9.94
C GLY A 153 -17.72 3.99 10.09
N ASN A 154 -18.36 4.42 9.00
CA ASN A 154 -19.18 5.63 8.86
C ASN A 154 -18.44 6.97 8.84
N VAL A 155 -17.13 6.97 8.52
CA VAL A 155 -16.37 8.21 8.28
C VAL A 155 -16.23 8.46 6.77
N ALA A 156 -16.46 9.70 6.37
CA ALA A 156 -16.15 10.21 5.04
C ALA A 156 -14.78 10.90 5.05
N ARG A 157 -13.90 10.52 4.13
CA ARG A 157 -12.55 11.09 3.99
C ARG A 157 -12.41 11.66 2.58
N ARG A 158 -11.78 12.82 2.45
CA ARG A 158 -11.37 13.36 1.16
C ARG A 158 -9.89 13.06 0.98
N ILE A 159 -9.53 12.37 -0.10
CA ILE A 159 -8.15 11.95 -0.37
C ILE A 159 -7.76 12.43 -1.76
N GLU A 160 -6.60 13.06 -1.85
CA GLU A 160 -6.00 13.53 -3.09
C GLU A 160 -4.73 12.72 -3.36
N ALA A 161 -4.74 11.90 -4.41
CA ALA A 161 -3.61 11.10 -4.86
C ALA A 161 -3.90 10.49 -6.24
N ASP A 162 -2.86 10.19 -7.04
CA ASP A 162 -3.01 9.52 -8.34
C ASP A 162 -3.73 8.16 -8.22
N THR A 163 -3.37 7.37 -7.22
CA THR A 163 -3.97 6.06 -6.90
C THR A 163 -4.24 5.96 -5.40
N VAL A 164 -5.42 5.45 -5.03
CA VAL A 164 -5.74 5.03 -3.66
C VAL A 164 -5.99 3.52 -3.63
N LEU A 165 -5.35 2.82 -2.71
CA LEU A 165 -5.59 1.41 -2.42
C LEU A 165 -6.23 1.27 -1.04
N LEU A 166 -7.33 0.52 -0.97
CA LEU A 166 -7.98 0.14 0.28
C LEU A 166 -7.95 -1.38 0.40
N TYR A 167 -6.95 -1.90 1.12
CA TYR A 167 -6.84 -3.33 1.40
C TYR A 167 -7.64 -3.67 2.66
N CYS A 168 -8.57 -4.62 2.57
CA CYS A 168 -9.33 -5.08 3.72
C CYS A 168 -8.52 -6.11 4.49
N ALA A 169 -7.93 -5.70 5.61
CA ALA A 169 -7.08 -6.56 6.41
C ALA A 169 -7.85 -7.48 7.36
N GLN A 170 -9.03 -7.05 7.82
CA GLN A 170 -9.87 -7.81 8.74
C GLN A 170 -11.34 -7.56 8.44
N GLY A 171 -12.19 -8.57 8.68
CA GLY A 171 -13.65 -8.44 8.62
C GLY A 171 -14.18 -8.16 7.22
N VAL A 172 -15.21 -7.31 7.16
CA VAL A 172 -15.87 -6.89 5.92
C VAL A 172 -16.06 -5.37 5.98
N ALA A 173 -15.74 -4.71 4.88
CA ALA A 173 -15.98 -3.28 4.69
C ALA A 173 -16.85 -3.04 3.45
N LYS A 174 -17.69 -2.01 3.51
CA LYS A 174 -18.36 -1.45 2.33
C LYS A 174 -17.77 -0.08 2.06
N VAL A 175 -17.27 0.13 0.85
CA VAL A 175 -16.63 1.37 0.44
C VAL A 175 -17.48 2.04 -0.63
N ARG A 176 -17.87 3.29 -0.39
CA ARG A 176 -18.51 4.16 -1.37
C ARG A 176 -17.52 5.24 -1.79
N VAL A 177 -17.33 5.39 -3.09
CA VAL A 177 -16.47 6.43 -3.67
C VAL A 177 -17.34 7.43 -4.41
N ASN A 178 -17.17 8.72 -4.14
CA ASN A 178 -17.85 9.81 -4.85
C ASN A 178 -19.38 9.66 -4.91
N GLY A 179 -19.98 9.09 -3.86
CA GLY A 179 -21.44 8.90 -3.78
C GLY A 179 -21.99 7.71 -4.57
N ALA A 180 -21.14 6.93 -5.25
CA ALA A 180 -21.56 5.78 -6.06
C ALA A 180 -22.11 4.60 -5.23
N GLU A 181 -22.49 3.52 -5.91
CA GLU A 181 -22.88 2.29 -5.24
C GLU A 181 -21.73 1.70 -4.40
N PRO A 182 -21.97 1.23 -3.16
CA PRO A 182 -20.93 0.65 -2.32
C PRO A 182 -20.34 -0.64 -2.91
N THR A 183 -19.01 -0.71 -2.91
CA THR A 183 -18.28 -1.96 -3.17
C THR A 183 -17.99 -2.67 -1.85
N ALA A 184 -18.39 -3.94 -1.74
CA ALA A 184 -18.07 -4.77 -0.58
C ALA A 184 -16.69 -5.42 -0.72
N LEU A 185 -15.87 -5.30 0.32
CA LEU A 185 -14.55 -5.90 0.46
C LEU A 185 -14.59 -6.91 1.61
N ALA A 186 -14.23 -8.15 1.33
CA ALA A 186 -13.91 -9.14 2.35
C ALA A 186 -12.42 -9.08 2.71
N ALA A 187 -12.03 -9.67 3.84
CA ALA A 187 -10.62 -9.78 4.20
C ALA A 187 -9.78 -10.37 3.05
N GLY A 188 -8.69 -9.69 2.71
CA GLY A 188 -7.81 -10.00 1.57
C GLY A 188 -8.13 -9.24 0.28
N ASP A 189 -9.33 -8.67 0.13
CA ASP A 189 -9.69 -7.89 -1.05
C ASP A 189 -9.06 -6.48 -1.01
N THR A 190 -8.82 -5.90 -2.19
CA THR A 190 -8.39 -4.50 -2.35
C THR A 190 -9.30 -3.76 -3.31
N LEU A 191 -9.81 -2.60 -2.91
CA LEU A 191 -10.33 -1.63 -3.87
C LEU A 191 -9.21 -0.70 -4.33
N ARG A 192 -8.91 -0.72 -5.62
CA ARG A 192 -8.03 0.25 -6.28
C ARG A 192 -8.87 1.36 -6.90
N ILE A 193 -8.46 2.61 -6.65
CA ILE A 193 -9.13 3.82 -7.11
C ILE A 193 -8.07 4.64 -7.84
N ASP A 194 -8.14 4.74 -9.16
CA ASP A 194 -7.27 5.60 -9.94
C ASP A 194 -8.00 6.92 -10.25
N THR A 195 -7.40 8.05 -9.87
CA THR A 195 -8.02 9.39 -9.99
C THR A 195 -7.50 10.18 -11.21
N ALA A 196 -6.35 9.77 -11.76
CA ALA A 196 -5.75 10.39 -12.93
C ALA A 196 -6.46 9.92 -14.21
N GLY A 197 -7.50 10.65 -14.64
CA GLY A 197 -8.28 10.33 -15.84
C GLY A 197 -8.76 11.52 -16.70
N ALA A 198 -8.69 12.76 -16.23
CA ALA A 198 -8.94 13.93 -17.07
C ALA A 198 -8.11 15.12 -16.58
N ALA A 199 -7.43 15.77 -17.53
CA ALA A 199 -6.41 16.80 -17.34
C ALA A 199 -6.84 18.05 -16.53
N ASP A 200 -8.10 18.15 -16.11
CA ASP A 200 -8.66 19.29 -15.38
C ASP A 200 -9.66 18.91 -14.25
N SER A 201 -9.80 17.63 -13.92
CA SER A 201 -10.71 17.21 -12.83
C SER A 201 -9.94 17.00 -11.52
N ALA A 202 -10.53 17.43 -10.39
CA ALA A 202 -9.94 17.30 -9.07
C ALA A 202 -9.47 15.86 -8.81
N ARG A 203 -8.18 15.67 -8.50
CA ARG A 203 -7.55 14.40 -8.05
C ARG A 203 -8.12 13.86 -6.73
N ALA A 204 -9.08 14.58 -6.16
CA ALA A 204 -9.62 14.28 -4.86
C ALA A 204 -10.88 13.42 -4.95
N VAL A 205 -10.84 12.26 -4.31
CA VAL A 205 -11.99 11.37 -4.14
C VAL A 205 -12.55 11.48 -2.73
N ARG A 206 -13.87 11.41 -2.61
CA ARG A 206 -14.56 11.24 -1.33
C ARG A 206 -14.80 9.76 -1.10
N ILE A 207 -14.22 9.22 -0.03
CA ILE A 207 -14.32 7.81 0.34
C ILE A 207 -15.09 7.69 1.64
N GLU A 208 -16.20 6.96 1.58
CA GLU A 208 -17.02 6.60 2.73
C GLU A 208 -16.88 5.11 2.99
N THR A 209 -16.67 4.76 4.25
CA THR A 209 -16.48 3.37 4.67
C THR A 209 -17.57 2.99 5.65
N GLN A 210 -18.04 1.75 5.62
CA GLN A 210 -19.01 1.19 6.56
C GLN A 210 -18.63 -0.25 6.90
N GLY A 211 -19.08 -0.75 8.05
CA GLY A 211 -18.79 -2.10 8.53
C GLY A 211 -17.75 -2.10 9.66
N GLU A 212 -17.46 -3.30 10.16
CA GLU A 212 -16.56 -3.55 11.31
C GLU A 212 -15.17 -4.03 10.86
N GLY A 213 -14.86 -3.89 9.57
CA GLY A 213 -13.55 -4.27 9.02
C GLY A 213 -12.45 -3.25 9.31
N ALA A 214 -11.20 -3.70 9.23
CA ALA A 214 -10.03 -2.83 9.24
C ALA A 214 -9.48 -2.68 7.82
N LEU A 215 -9.32 -1.45 7.35
CA LEU A 215 -8.74 -1.15 6.04
C LEU A 215 -7.33 -0.59 6.21
N LEU A 216 -6.39 -1.08 5.42
CA LEU A 216 -5.14 -0.37 5.15
C LEU A 216 -5.41 0.57 3.99
N ALA A 217 -5.36 1.87 4.26
CA ALA A 217 -5.57 2.92 3.27
C ALA A 217 -4.22 3.50 2.85
N ILE A 218 -3.94 3.42 1.55
CA ILE A 218 -2.69 3.87 0.96
C ILE A 218 -3.02 4.86 -0.16
N ALA A 219 -2.60 6.10 -0.02
CA ALA A 219 -2.69 7.10 -1.09
C ALA A 219 -1.30 7.23 -1.74
N LEU A 220 -1.23 7.13 -3.07
CA LEU A 220 -0.01 6.96 -3.85
C LEU A 220 0.07 7.98 -4.97
N ASP A 221 1.21 8.66 -5.08
CA ASP A 221 1.53 9.56 -6.19
C ASP A 221 2.84 9.13 -6.85
N VAL A 222 2.87 9.09 -8.18
CA VAL A 222 4.11 8.86 -8.94
C VAL A 222 4.75 10.21 -9.22
N VAL A 223 6.00 10.39 -8.79
CA VAL A 223 6.75 11.62 -9.04
C VAL A 223 7.27 11.57 -10.48
N SER A 224 6.63 12.31 -11.38
CA SER A 224 7.15 12.54 -12.72
C SER A 224 8.34 13.51 -12.69
N ALA A 225 9.41 13.20 -13.43
CA ALA A 225 10.67 13.97 -13.47
C ALA A 225 10.58 15.40 -14.06
N HIS A 226 9.38 15.96 -14.26
CA HIS A 226 9.15 17.20 -15.00
C HIS A 226 8.76 18.43 -14.17
N ALA A 227 8.74 18.39 -12.83
CA ALA A 227 8.32 19.55 -12.04
C ALA A 227 9.47 20.51 -11.58
N ASP A 228 10.74 20.08 -11.64
CA ASP A 228 11.84 20.86 -11.03
C ASP A 228 12.71 21.68 -12.02
N ARG A 229 12.28 21.86 -13.28
CA ARG A 229 13.05 22.68 -14.26
C ARG A 229 12.60 24.13 -14.43
N GLU A 230 11.57 24.61 -13.73
CA GLU A 230 11.06 25.98 -13.93
C GLU A 230 11.45 27.02 -12.86
N HIS A 231 12.21 26.67 -11.82
CA HIS A 231 12.63 27.67 -10.80
C HIS A 231 14.10 28.11 -10.88
N SER A 232 14.76 27.90 -12.02
CA SER A 232 16.09 28.50 -12.26
C SER A 232 16.17 29.10 -13.66
N ARG A 233 15.43 30.20 -13.86
CA ARG A 233 15.68 31.23 -14.89
C ARG A 233 14.73 32.42 -14.67
N THR A 234 15.13 33.29 -13.75
CA THR A 234 14.92 34.75 -13.82
C THR A 234 16.02 35.40 -13.00
#